data_AF-A0A336MEW2-F1
#
_entry.id   AF-A0A336MEW2-F1
#
_cell.length_a   1.000
_cell.length_b   1.000
_cell.length_c   1.000
_cell.angle_alpha   90.00
_cell.angle_beta   90.00
_cell.angle_gamma   90.00
#
_symmetry.space_group_name_H-M   'P 1'
#
loop_
_entity.id
_entity.type
_entity.pdbx_description
1 polymer ?
#
loop_
_entity_poly.entity_id
_entity_poly.type
_entity_poly.pdbx_seq_one_letter_code
_entity_poly.pdbx_strand_id
1 'polypeptide(L)'
;MKVLCFELFLTIILDILFLENAAYAQQLPPKTLVENKKERLKAEKLPPCKACSTLVKSFELGMERTSRGKYEGGDTAYEEEKMGKYKYSEVRLVEIQERLCEDVTRGNVQCHTLLEEYEEFIEQWWKQQMELPKLYEFLCIEKAKVCCPEGFFGPNCEKCSDCNGNGVCKGNGTRKGNGKCLCDAGYSGENCLACDKGYYEAFKDDSKLLCSKCHMACDDSGCKGPGSKNCMGCKAGWIRDNDGGCSDIDECLRKTPPCKKNQFCVNNEGSHSCLECDRSCDGCTGDGPDLCLKCADGYDLKDGLCTDMTNERRTTYANYVRYITYGGLTIATCIIFQNSPSIAAIIGLAVAAYISFSEYWLRKTAPNSDEIVPDF
;
A
#
# COMPACT_ATOMS: atom_id res chain seq x y z
N MET A 1 38.50 14.86 42.23
CA MET A 1 38.27 14.89 40.76
C MET A 1 37.76 13.59 40.15
N LYS A 2 37.85 12.43 40.84
CA LYS A 2 37.32 11.14 40.33
C LYS A 2 35.85 10.84 40.70
N VAL A 3 35.25 11.57 41.65
CA VAL A 3 33.85 11.36 42.09
C VAL A 3 32.86 12.21 41.27
N LEU A 4 33.25 13.41 40.82
CA LEU A 4 32.40 14.27 40.00
C LEU A 4 32.09 13.69 38.60
N CYS A 5 32.99 12.87 38.06
CA CYS A 5 32.84 12.31 36.71
C CYS A 5 31.84 11.14 36.68
N PHE A 6 31.66 10.45 37.80
CA PHE A 6 30.75 9.31 37.92
C PHE A 6 29.29 9.77 38.12
N GLU A 7 29.10 10.84 38.90
CA GLU A 7 27.80 11.51 39.07
C GLU A 7 27.30 12.11 37.75
N LEU A 8 28.17 12.76 36.97
CA LEU A 8 27.84 13.31 35.64
C LEU A 8 27.45 12.23 34.62
N PHE A 9 28.02 11.03 34.74
CA PHE A 9 27.73 9.93 33.81
C PHE A 9 26.37 9.28 34.12
N LEU A 10 26.00 9.19 35.41
CA LEU A 10 24.70 8.66 35.82
C LEU A 10 23.55 9.59 35.43
N THR A 11 23.74 10.91 35.54
CA THR A 11 22.71 11.88 35.12
C THR A 11 22.50 11.88 33.61
N ILE A 12 23.57 11.77 32.82
CA ILE A 12 23.47 11.72 31.35
C ILE A 12 22.77 10.44 30.89
N ILE A 13 23.00 9.29 31.55
CA ILE A 13 22.31 8.03 31.22
C ILE A 13 20.83 8.09 31.60
N LEU A 14 20.49 8.72 32.74
CA LEU A 14 19.10 8.95 33.14
C LEU A 14 18.38 9.91 32.18
N ASP A 15 19.05 10.95 31.69
CA ASP A 15 18.49 11.91 30.72
C ASP A 15 18.27 11.27 29.33
N ILE A 16 19.16 10.36 28.90
CA ILE A 16 19.01 9.62 27.63
C ILE A 16 17.87 8.59 27.71
N LEU A 17 17.71 7.90 28.84
CA LEU A 17 16.59 6.96 29.07
C LEU A 17 15.22 7.66 29.20
N PHE A 18 15.20 8.93 29.61
CA PHE A 18 13.98 9.75 29.60
C PHE A 18 13.61 10.24 28.18
N LEU A 19 14.59 10.38 27.28
CA LEU A 19 14.35 10.84 25.90
C LEU A 19 13.85 9.74 24.95
N GLU A 20 14.20 8.47 25.18
CA GLU A 20 13.67 7.34 24.38
C GLU A 20 12.20 7.00 24.69
N ASN A 21 11.70 7.32 25.89
CA ASN A 21 10.29 7.11 26.25
C ASN A 21 9.33 8.20 25.70
N ALA A 22 9.86 9.30 25.16
CA ALA A 22 9.06 10.36 24.55
C ALA A 22 8.84 10.18 23.04
N ALA A 23 9.63 9.32 22.36
CA ALA A 23 9.60 9.16 20.91
C ALA A 23 8.63 8.08 20.41
N TYR A 24 8.08 7.22 21.27
CA TYR A 24 7.17 6.13 20.87
C TYR A 24 5.67 6.46 21.01
N ALA A 25 5.32 7.73 21.20
CA ALA A 25 3.95 8.19 21.34
C ALA A 25 3.46 9.00 20.14
N GLN A 26 3.77 8.59 18.90
CA GLN A 26 3.18 9.25 17.73
C GLN A 26 3.13 8.39 16.47
N GLN A 27 2.23 7.40 16.45
CA GLN A 27 1.54 6.98 15.22
C GLN A 27 0.29 6.13 15.53
N LEU A 28 -0.63 6.72 16.29
CA LEU A 28 -2.05 6.37 16.20
C LEU A 28 -2.80 7.66 15.82
N PRO A 29 -3.68 7.65 14.81
CA PRO A 29 -4.44 8.84 14.45
C PRO A 29 -5.19 9.36 15.68
N PRO A 30 -5.23 10.68 15.93
CA PRO A 30 -5.89 11.21 17.12
C PRO A 30 -7.36 10.79 17.10
N LYS A 31 -7.78 10.11 18.17
CA LYS A 31 -9.13 9.55 18.39
C LYS A 31 -10.24 10.55 18.05
N THR A 32 -9.98 11.83 18.29
CA THR A 32 -10.86 12.98 18.03
C THR A 32 -11.17 13.22 16.55
N LEU A 33 -10.23 13.01 15.62
CA LEU A 33 -10.47 13.20 14.17
C LEU A 33 -11.33 12.06 13.59
N VAL A 34 -11.13 10.84 14.07
CA VAL A 34 -11.88 9.65 13.63
C VAL A 34 -13.30 9.68 14.17
N GLU A 35 -13.49 10.02 15.45
CA GLU A 35 -14.83 10.20 16.06
C GLU A 35 -15.60 11.32 15.37
N ASN A 36 -14.96 12.46 15.09
CA ASN A 36 -15.59 13.58 14.38
C ASN A 36 -16.00 13.20 12.93
N LYS A 37 -15.20 12.38 12.24
CA LYS A 37 -15.58 11.84 10.92
C LYS A 37 -16.79 10.90 11.02
N LYS A 38 -16.85 10.02 12.02
CA LYS A 38 -17.95 9.06 12.23
C LYS A 38 -19.27 9.79 12.51
N GLU A 39 -19.26 10.78 13.40
CA GLU A 39 -20.44 11.57 13.72
C GLU A 39 -20.95 12.39 12.52
N ARG A 40 -20.03 12.96 11.73
CA ARG A 40 -20.39 13.65 10.48
C ARG A 40 -21.05 12.73 9.45
N LEU A 41 -20.58 11.49 9.33
CA LEU A 41 -21.18 10.50 8.42
C LEU A 41 -22.57 10.08 8.88
N LYS A 42 -22.78 9.87 10.19
CA LYS A 42 -24.10 9.55 10.76
C LYS A 42 -25.12 10.66 10.52
N ALA A 43 -24.70 11.91 10.65
CA ALA A 43 -25.55 13.10 10.47
C ALA A 43 -25.78 13.48 8.99
N GLU A 44 -25.14 12.82 8.05
CA GLU A 44 -25.25 13.15 6.63
C GLU A 44 -26.64 12.84 6.07
N LYS A 45 -27.25 13.81 5.36
CA LYS A 45 -28.55 13.61 4.69
C LYS A 45 -28.37 12.91 3.35
N LEU A 46 -28.86 11.68 3.26
CA LEU A 46 -28.92 10.88 2.04
C LEU A 46 -30.09 11.30 1.13
N PRO A 47 -29.98 11.08 -0.19
CA PRO A 47 -31.10 11.22 -1.11
C PRO A 47 -32.31 10.36 -0.69
N PRO A 48 -33.56 10.80 -0.90
CA PRO A 48 -34.76 10.14 -0.37
C PRO A 48 -34.85 8.64 -0.68
N CYS A 49 -34.65 8.25 -1.95
CA CYS A 49 -34.66 6.83 -2.32
C CYS A 49 -33.57 6.02 -1.61
N LYS A 50 -32.37 6.59 -1.48
CA LYS A 50 -31.26 5.91 -0.81
C LYS A 50 -31.50 5.78 0.69
N ALA A 51 -32.11 6.77 1.31
CA ALA A 51 -32.49 6.74 2.72
C ALA A 51 -33.54 5.64 2.97
N CYS A 52 -34.61 5.59 2.16
CA CYS A 52 -35.63 4.53 2.25
C CYS A 52 -35.03 3.13 1.99
N SER A 53 -34.21 2.99 0.94
CA SER A 53 -33.48 1.73 0.66
C SER A 53 -32.57 1.30 1.81
N THR A 54 -31.96 2.25 2.52
CA THR A 54 -31.11 1.96 3.69
C THR A 54 -31.93 1.43 4.86
N LEU A 55 -33.10 2.01 5.12
CA LEU A 55 -34.05 1.51 6.12
C LEU A 55 -34.52 0.09 5.78
N VAL A 56 -34.96 -0.14 4.53
CA VAL A 56 -35.41 -1.47 4.09
C VAL A 56 -34.29 -2.51 4.19
N LYS A 57 -33.06 -2.16 3.80
CA LYS A 57 -31.91 -3.05 3.95
C LYS A 57 -31.62 -3.36 5.42
N SER A 58 -31.75 -2.38 6.32
CA SER A 58 -31.62 -2.63 7.76
C SER A 58 -32.72 -3.57 8.26
N PHE A 59 -33.93 -3.48 7.71
CA PHE A 59 -35.04 -4.38 8.04
C PHE A 59 -34.79 -5.80 7.55
N GLU A 60 -34.32 -5.97 6.31
CA GLU A 60 -33.93 -7.28 5.76
C GLU A 60 -32.84 -7.93 6.60
N LEU A 61 -31.81 -7.17 7.00
CA LEU A 61 -30.78 -7.66 7.94
C LEU A 61 -31.38 -8.05 9.30
N GLY A 62 -32.34 -7.29 9.82
CA GLY A 62 -33.08 -7.64 11.04
C GLY A 62 -33.88 -8.94 10.88
N MET A 63 -34.52 -9.14 9.73
CA MET A 63 -35.20 -10.41 9.41
C MET A 63 -34.23 -11.58 9.38
N GLU A 64 -33.02 -11.41 8.83
CA GLU A 64 -31.97 -12.43 8.84
C GLU A 64 -31.47 -12.71 10.27
N ARG A 65 -31.17 -11.68 11.07
CA ARG A 65 -30.71 -11.83 12.46
C ARG A 65 -31.72 -12.57 13.33
N THR A 66 -33.01 -12.33 13.12
CA THR A 66 -34.12 -12.99 13.85
C THR A 66 -34.60 -14.26 13.17
N SER A 67 -34.00 -14.67 12.05
CA SER A 67 -34.29 -15.97 11.43
C SER A 67 -33.64 -17.06 12.29
N ARG A 68 -34.41 -17.65 13.20
CA ARG A 68 -33.95 -18.79 13.99
C ARG A 68 -33.62 -19.96 13.05
N GLY A 69 -32.57 -20.73 13.36
CA GLY A 69 -32.22 -21.92 12.56
C GLY A 69 -30.79 -22.04 12.05
N LYS A 70 -29.77 -21.45 12.70
CA LYS A 70 -28.37 -21.84 12.40
C LYS A 70 -27.45 -22.21 13.56
N TYR A 71 -27.74 -21.92 14.84
CA TYR A 71 -26.75 -22.16 15.91
C TYR A 71 -27.27 -22.55 17.31
N GLU A 72 -28.53 -22.94 17.48
CA GLU A 72 -29.03 -23.32 18.81
C GLU A 72 -29.60 -24.74 18.74
N GLY A 73 -28.76 -25.73 19.09
CA GLY A 73 -29.04 -27.16 18.99
C GLY A 73 -30.19 -27.67 19.87
N GLY A 74 -31.43 -27.35 19.49
CA GLY A 74 -32.67 -27.96 19.96
C GLY A 74 -33.35 -28.77 18.85
N ASP A 75 -34.24 -29.71 19.23
CA ASP A 75 -34.94 -30.62 18.32
C ASP A 75 -35.56 -29.88 17.11
N THR A 76 -35.01 -30.12 15.92
CA THR A 76 -35.37 -29.44 14.67
C THR A 76 -36.85 -29.55 14.32
N ALA A 77 -37.51 -30.65 14.69
CA ALA A 77 -38.93 -30.88 14.42
C ALA A 77 -39.87 -30.02 15.30
N TYR A 78 -39.50 -29.77 16.57
CA TYR A 78 -40.28 -28.90 17.46
C TYR A 78 -40.10 -27.42 17.08
N GLU A 79 -38.91 -27.06 16.60
CA GLU A 79 -38.66 -25.73 16.05
C GLU A 79 -39.46 -25.53 14.75
N GLU A 80 -39.42 -26.45 13.79
CA GLU A 80 -40.10 -26.31 12.48
C GLU A 80 -41.61 -26.04 12.58
N GLU A 81 -42.36 -26.69 13.49
CA GLU A 81 -43.80 -26.44 13.67
C GLU A 81 -44.11 -25.09 14.35
N LYS A 82 -43.26 -24.64 15.29
CA LYS A 82 -43.43 -23.34 15.97
C LYS A 82 -42.83 -22.18 15.19
N MET A 83 -41.90 -22.45 14.28
CA MET A 83 -41.23 -21.48 13.44
C MET A 83 -42.22 -20.75 12.52
N GLY A 84 -43.26 -21.42 12.01
CA GLY A 84 -44.33 -20.77 11.25
C GLY A 84 -45.06 -19.67 12.05
N LYS A 85 -45.31 -19.91 13.35
CA LYS A 85 -45.96 -18.93 14.24
C LYS A 85 -45.03 -17.77 14.60
N TYR A 86 -43.77 -18.06 14.88
CA TYR A 86 -42.79 -17.01 15.23
C TYR A 86 -42.40 -16.15 14.02
N LYS A 87 -42.21 -16.76 12.85
CA LYS A 87 -41.76 -16.11 11.62
C LYS A 87 -42.62 -14.90 11.22
N TYR A 88 -43.92 -14.94 11.51
CA TYR A 88 -44.86 -13.86 11.21
C TYR A 88 -45.49 -13.24 12.47
N SER A 89 -44.93 -13.52 13.65
CA SER A 89 -45.47 -12.99 14.92
C SER A 89 -45.16 -11.50 15.08
N GLU A 90 -46.02 -10.79 15.82
CA GLU A 90 -45.76 -9.41 16.25
C GLU A 90 -44.52 -9.31 17.15
N VAL A 91 -44.25 -10.35 17.96
CA VAL A 91 -43.05 -10.42 18.80
C VAL A 91 -41.78 -10.33 17.95
N ARG A 92 -41.73 -11.07 16.83
CA ARG A 92 -40.58 -11.00 15.93
C ARG A 92 -40.43 -9.63 15.26
N LEU A 93 -41.54 -8.95 14.94
CA LEU A 93 -41.48 -7.61 14.37
C LEU A 93 -40.86 -6.61 15.35
N VAL A 94 -41.25 -6.67 16.64
CA VAL A 94 -40.67 -5.82 17.69
C VAL A 94 -39.17 -6.08 17.85
N GLU A 95 -38.74 -7.35 17.91
CA GLU A 95 -37.32 -7.72 17.97
C GLU A 95 -36.51 -7.16 16.78
N ILE A 96 -37.12 -7.11 15.59
CA ILE A 96 -36.51 -6.51 14.40
C ILE A 96 -36.42 -4.99 14.57
N GLN A 97 -37.53 -4.32 14.92
CA GLN A 97 -37.64 -2.87 15.02
C GLN A 97 -36.69 -2.27 16.06
N GLU A 98 -36.47 -2.95 17.19
CA GLU A 98 -35.53 -2.49 18.24
C GLU A 98 -34.10 -2.29 17.75
N ARG A 99 -33.66 -3.07 16.75
CA ARG A 99 -32.27 -3.07 16.25
C ARG A 99 -32.13 -2.53 14.82
N LEU A 100 -33.14 -1.80 14.34
CA LEU A 100 -33.07 -1.13 13.05
C LEU A 100 -32.12 0.07 13.11
N CYS A 101 -31.48 0.35 11.98
CA CYS A 101 -30.54 1.44 11.78
C CYS A 101 -29.24 1.37 12.61
N GLU A 102 -29.07 0.46 13.56
CA GLU A 102 -27.84 0.32 14.37
C GLU A 102 -26.57 0.12 13.53
N ASP A 103 -26.66 -0.69 12.47
CA ASP A 103 -25.55 -1.00 11.56
C ASP A 103 -25.31 0.08 10.48
N VAL A 104 -26.13 1.13 10.47
CA VAL A 104 -26.05 2.19 9.45
C VAL A 104 -24.93 3.15 9.80
N THR A 105 -23.89 3.20 8.96
CA THR A 105 -22.72 4.07 9.20
C THR A 105 -22.91 5.49 8.65
N ARG A 106 -23.72 5.65 7.59
CA ARG A 106 -23.95 6.93 6.90
C ARG A 106 -25.44 7.23 6.84
N GLY A 107 -25.85 8.42 7.27
CA GLY A 107 -27.26 8.81 7.35
C GLY A 107 -28.06 8.03 8.40
N ASN A 108 -27.41 7.57 9.47
CA ASN A 108 -28.04 6.87 10.58
C ASN A 108 -29.17 7.72 11.22
N VAL A 109 -28.93 9.01 11.46
CA VAL A 109 -29.94 9.91 12.03
C VAL A 109 -31.19 9.95 11.15
N GLN A 110 -31.01 10.06 9.83
CA GLN A 110 -32.11 10.05 8.87
C GLN A 110 -32.83 8.69 8.81
N CYS A 111 -32.11 7.58 9.01
CA CYS A 111 -32.70 6.25 9.07
C CYS A 111 -33.68 6.13 10.25
N HIS A 112 -33.29 6.59 11.44
CA HIS A 112 -34.17 6.61 12.61
C HIS A 112 -35.40 7.51 12.39
N THR A 113 -35.22 8.70 11.84
CA THR A 113 -36.37 9.58 11.51
C THR A 113 -37.34 8.94 10.51
N LEU A 114 -36.83 8.23 9.49
CA LEU A 114 -37.68 7.53 8.52
C LEU A 114 -38.36 6.30 9.12
N LEU A 115 -37.71 5.62 10.08
CA LEU A 115 -38.33 4.51 10.80
C LEU A 115 -39.57 4.99 11.57
N GLU A 116 -39.47 6.11 12.27
CA GLU A 116 -40.60 6.73 12.97
C GLU A 116 -41.72 7.14 11.99
N GLU A 117 -41.36 7.70 10.83
CA GLU A 117 -42.34 8.12 9.81
C GLU A 117 -43.06 6.93 9.15
N TYR A 118 -42.38 5.80 8.98
CA TYR A 118 -42.87 4.65 8.20
C TYR A 118 -43.31 3.45 9.03
N GLU A 119 -43.33 3.57 10.36
CA GLU A 119 -43.72 2.51 11.30
C GLU A 119 -45.07 1.88 10.94
N GLU A 120 -46.11 2.70 10.73
CA GLU A 120 -47.45 2.22 10.38
C GLU A 120 -47.47 1.42 9.07
N PHE A 121 -46.69 1.85 8.06
CA PHE A 121 -46.60 1.14 6.79
C PHE A 121 -45.86 -0.20 6.95
N ILE A 122 -44.82 -0.25 7.77
CA ILE A 122 -44.07 -1.48 8.05
C ILE A 122 -44.97 -2.49 8.76
N GLU A 123 -45.73 -2.06 9.76
CA GLU A 123 -46.70 -2.93 10.45
C GLU A 123 -47.79 -3.44 9.52
N GLN A 124 -48.33 -2.57 8.65
CA GLN A 124 -49.30 -2.96 7.63
C GLN A 124 -48.72 -4.04 6.71
N TRP A 125 -47.48 -3.84 6.24
CA TRP A 125 -46.80 -4.79 5.38
C TRP A 125 -46.56 -6.13 6.07
N TRP A 126 -46.12 -6.10 7.33
CA TRP A 126 -45.84 -7.31 8.11
C TRP A 126 -47.07 -8.21 8.28
N LYS A 127 -48.23 -7.61 8.54
CA LYS A 127 -49.51 -8.32 8.71
C LYS A 127 -50.00 -9.00 7.42
N GLN A 128 -49.58 -8.50 6.26
CA GLN A 128 -50.04 -8.95 4.94
C GLN A 128 -48.90 -9.45 4.05
N GLN A 129 -47.76 -9.84 4.64
CA GLN A 129 -46.53 -10.18 3.94
C GLN A 129 -46.71 -11.23 2.81
N MET A 130 -47.66 -12.17 2.97
CA MET A 130 -47.87 -13.22 1.97
C MET A 130 -48.63 -12.75 0.73
N GLU A 131 -49.29 -11.58 0.80
CA GLU A 131 -50.12 -11.02 -0.26
C GLU A 131 -49.51 -9.75 -0.89
N LEU A 132 -48.54 -9.14 -0.21
CA LEU A 132 -47.89 -7.90 -0.64
C LEU A 132 -46.54 -8.13 -1.33
N PRO A 133 -46.11 -7.22 -2.22
CA PRO A 133 -44.79 -7.26 -2.84
C PRO A 133 -43.68 -7.11 -1.78
N LYS A 134 -42.41 -7.27 -2.17
CA LYS A 134 -41.26 -7.11 -1.25
C LYS A 134 -41.32 -5.74 -0.56
N LEU A 135 -40.85 -5.67 0.69
CA LEU A 135 -40.92 -4.46 1.51
C LEU A 135 -40.38 -3.22 0.77
N TYR A 136 -39.31 -3.37 -0.03
CA TYR A 136 -38.78 -2.28 -0.85
C TYR A 136 -39.80 -1.71 -1.84
N GLU A 137 -40.50 -2.58 -2.57
CA GLU A 137 -41.49 -2.18 -3.58
C GLU A 137 -42.69 -1.52 -2.91
N PHE A 138 -43.25 -2.17 -1.89
CA PHE A 138 -44.37 -1.64 -1.13
C PHE A 138 -44.03 -0.29 -0.47
N LEU A 139 -42.95 -0.22 0.30
CA LEU A 139 -42.64 0.95 1.10
C LEU A 139 -42.04 2.07 0.24
N CYS A 140 -40.95 1.81 -0.48
CA CYS A 140 -40.18 2.87 -1.13
C CYS A 140 -40.75 3.31 -2.49
N ILE A 141 -41.44 2.42 -3.22
CA ILE A 141 -41.99 2.71 -4.55
C ILE A 141 -43.47 3.10 -4.45
N GLU A 142 -44.31 2.29 -3.79
CA GLU A 142 -45.77 2.50 -3.78
C GLU A 142 -46.23 3.53 -2.74
N LYS A 143 -45.81 3.38 -1.48
CA LYS A 143 -46.25 4.23 -0.36
C LYS A 143 -45.50 5.55 -0.31
N ALA A 144 -44.18 5.51 -0.14
CA ALA A 144 -43.35 6.70 -0.02
C ALA A 144 -43.10 7.40 -1.37
N LYS A 145 -43.22 6.68 -2.50
CA LYS A 145 -42.99 7.19 -3.87
C LYS A 145 -41.63 7.88 -4.07
N VAL A 146 -40.64 7.54 -3.25
CA VAL A 146 -39.29 8.13 -3.30
C VAL A 146 -38.37 7.39 -4.27
N CYS A 147 -38.66 6.13 -4.59
CA CYS A 147 -37.91 5.29 -5.52
C CYS A 147 -38.70 4.94 -6.79
N CYS A 148 -37.99 4.39 -7.76
CA CYS A 148 -38.52 3.77 -8.98
C CYS A 148 -38.21 2.26 -9.01
N PRO A 149 -38.96 1.47 -9.79
CA PRO A 149 -38.57 0.10 -10.11
C PRO A 149 -37.20 0.04 -10.81
N GLU A 150 -36.55 -1.12 -10.76
CA GLU A 150 -35.31 -1.34 -11.51
C GLU A 150 -35.53 -1.12 -13.01
N GLY A 151 -34.58 -0.44 -13.66
CA GLY A 151 -34.67 -0.06 -15.06
C GLY A 151 -35.47 1.22 -15.33
N PHE A 152 -35.83 1.99 -14.30
CA PHE A 152 -36.55 3.26 -14.45
C PHE A 152 -35.88 4.41 -13.69
N PHE A 153 -36.10 5.65 -14.14
CA PHE A 153 -35.48 6.85 -13.58
C PHE A 153 -36.39 8.09 -13.62
N GLY A 154 -35.99 9.15 -12.90
CA GLY A 154 -36.65 10.46 -13.00
C GLY A 154 -37.97 10.55 -12.22
N PRO A 155 -38.59 11.75 -12.17
CA PRO A 155 -39.73 12.00 -11.30
C PRO A 155 -40.93 11.08 -11.59
N ASN A 156 -41.11 10.73 -12.87
CA ASN A 156 -42.22 9.89 -13.33
C ASN A 156 -41.85 8.40 -13.48
N CYS A 157 -40.63 7.99 -13.13
CA CYS A 157 -40.11 6.64 -13.43
C CYS A 157 -40.26 6.28 -14.91
N GLU A 158 -39.51 6.96 -15.77
CA GLU A 158 -39.39 6.66 -17.19
C GLU A 158 -38.38 5.53 -17.40
N LYS A 159 -38.56 4.73 -18.46
CA LYS A 159 -37.71 3.58 -18.75
C LYS A 159 -36.29 4.03 -19.10
N CYS A 160 -35.29 3.44 -18.47
CA CYS A 160 -33.88 3.65 -18.78
C CYS A 160 -33.55 3.19 -20.21
N SER A 161 -32.58 3.87 -20.84
CA SER A 161 -31.93 3.36 -22.03
C SER A 161 -31.19 2.05 -21.72
N ASP A 162 -31.18 1.13 -22.69
CA ASP A 162 -30.42 -0.11 -22.57
C ASP A 162 -28.92 0.18 -22.77
N CYS A 163 -28.13 -0.04 -21.73
CA CYS A 163 -26.68 0.14 -21.74
C CYS A 163 -25.93 -1.14 -22.16
N ASN A 164 -26.64 -2.15 -22.68
CA ASN A 164 -26.10 -3.39 -23.27
C ASN A 164 -25.16 -4.16 -22.33
N GLY A 165 -25.40 -4.07 -21.02
CA GLY A 165 -24.54 -4.69 -20.00
C GLY A 165 -23.14 -4.08 -19.88
N ASN A 166 -22.83 -3.01 -20.61
CA ASN A 166 -21.53 -2.32 -20.64
C ASN A 166 -21.58 -0.95 -19.96
N GLY A 167 -22.54 -0.76 -19.06
CA GLY A 167 -22.71 0.48 -18.33
C GLY A 167 -23.95 0.51 -17.45
N VAL A 168 -24.10 1.62 -16.73
CA VAL A 168 -25.17 1.84 -15.75
C VAL A 168 -26.01 3.04 -16.15
N CYS A 169 -27.33 2.89 -16.16
CA CYS A 169 -28.26 4.00 -16.39
C CYS A 169 -28.18 5.03 -15.25
N LYS A 170 -27.95 6.31 -15.60
CA LYS A 170 -27.90 7.42 -14.63
C LYS A 170 -29.29 7.68 -14.04
N GLY A 171 -29.45 7.29 -12.78
CA GLY A 171 -30.69 7.44 -12.04
C GLY A 171 -31.51 6.16 -11.91
N ASN A 172 -30.98 5.01 -12.34
CA ASN A 172 -31.64 3.72 -12.22
C ASN A 172 -32.18 3.47 -10.80
N GLY A 173 -33.47 3.17 -10.70
CA GLY A 173 -34.20 2.93 -9.45
C GLY A 173 -34.53 4.18 -8.64
N THR A 174 -34.23 5.39 -9.14
CA THR A 174 -34.38 6.64 -8.40
C THR A 174 -35.31 7.64 -9.10
N ARG A 175 -35.93 8.53 -8.32
CA ARG A 175 -36.73 9.65 -8.84
C ARG A 175 -35.90 10.79 -9.46
N LYS A 176 -34.60 10.58 -9.65
CA LYS A 176 -33.63 11.55 -10.20
C LYS A 176 -32.87 10.92 -11.36
N GLY A 177 -32.03 11.71 -12.03
CA GLY A 177 -31.22 11.27 -13.16
C GLY A 177 -31.83 11.64 -14.51
N ASN A 178 -31.07 11.37 -15.58
CA ASN A 178 -31.42 11.72 -16.95
C ASN A 178 -31.53 10.50 -17.88
N GLY A 179 -31.42 9.28 -17.34
CA GLY A 179 -31.61 8.05 -18.11
C GLY A 179 -30.47 7.66 -19.04
N LYS A 180 -29.47 8.54 -19.21
CA LYS A 180 -28.32 8.28 -20.08
C LYS A 180 -27.42 7.22 -19.47
N CYS A 181 -26.78 6.42 -20.31
CA CYS A 181 -25.80 5.45 -19.85
C CYS A 181 -24.52 6.13 -19.35
N LEU A 182 -24.01 5.63 -18.24
CA LEU A 182 -22.65 5.80 -17.79
C LEU A 182 -21.90 4.53 -18.15
N CYS A 183 -21.08 4.57 -19.21
CA CYS A 183 -20.40 3.39 -19.71
C CYS A 183 -19.26 2.94 -18.79
N ASP A 184 -19.05 1.63 -18.77
CA ASP A 184 -17.92 1.02 -18.07
C ASP A 184 -16.60 1.33 -18.79
N ALA A 185 -15.48 1.14 -18.10
CA ALA A 185 -14.17 1.44 -18.64
C ALA A 185 -13.90 0.66 -19.95
N GLY A 186 -13.55 1.41 -21.01
CA GLY A 186 -13.32 0.84 -22.34
C GLY A 186 -14.53 0.86 -23.27
N TYR A 187 -15.70 1.31 -22.79
CA TYR A 187 -16.89 1.48 -23.60
C TYR A 187 -17.29 2.95 -23.72
N SER A 188 -17.86 3.30 -24.86
CA SER A 188 -18.27 4.67 -25.20
C SER A 188 -19.55 4.68 -26.05
N GLY A 189 -20.08 5.87 -26.29
CA GLY A 189 -21.33 6.09 -27.01
C GLY A 189 -22.55 6.20 -26.08
N GLU A 190 -23.72 6.45 -26.67
CA GLU A 190 -24.95 6.71 -25.90
C GLU A 190 -25.47 5.48 -25.14
N ASN A 191 -25.27 4.29 -25.72
CA ASN A 191 -25.73 3.00 -25.18
C ASN A 191 -24.57 2.03 -24.89
N CYS A 192 -23.33 2.54 -24.82
CA CYS A 192 -22.13 1.73 -24.52
C CYS A 192 -21.86 0.60 -25.55
N LEU A 193 -22.15 0.90 -26.82
CA LEU A 193 -22.00 -0.01 -27.97
C LEU A 193 -20.79 0.30 -28.86
N ALA A 194 -19.91 1.19 -28.42
CA ALA A 194 -18.63 1.44 -29.07
C ALA A 194 -17.50 1.24 -28.07
N CYS A 195 -16.32 0.87 -28.56
CA CYS A 195 -15.13 0.89 -27.71
C CYS A 195 -14.65 2.33 -27.52
N ASP A 196 -14.14 2.63 -26.32
CA ASP A 196 -13.54 3.90 -26.02
C ASP A 196 -12.15 4.03 -26.67
N LYS A 197 -11.59 5.24 -26.69
CA LYS A 197 -10.24 5.48 -27.19
C LYS A 197 -9.22 4.67 -26.40
N GLY A 198 -8.26 4.08 -27.11
CA GLY A 198 -7.28 3.17 -26.52
C GLY A 198 -7.81 1.77 -26.23
N TYR A 199 -9.01 1.44 -26.73
CA TYR A 199 -9.57 0.09 -26.76
C TYR A 199 -9.93 -0.29 -28.21
N TYR A 200 -9.92 -1.59 -28.50
CA TYR A 200 -10.33 -2.14 -29.78
C TYR A 200 -11.44 -3.19 -29.58
N GLU A 201 -12.24 -3.39 -30.62
CA GLU A 201 -13.27 -4.44 -30.65
C GLU A 201 -12.58 -5.82 -30.71
N ALA A 202 -12.43 -6.47 -29.57
CA ALA A 202 -11.82 -7.81 -29.51
C ALA A 202 -12.79 -8.90 -29.92
N PHE A 203 -14.08 -8.69 -29.67
CA PHE A 203 -15.17 -9.55 -30.11
C PHE A 203 -16.44 -8.74 -30.24
N LYS A 204 -17.24 -9.00 -31.28
CA LYS A 204 -18.52 -8.34 -31.51
C LYS A 204 -19.50 -9.31 -32.14
N ASP A 205 -20.65 -9.44 -31.51
CA ASP A 205 -21.80 -10.20 -31.95
C ASP A 205 -23.08 -9.39 -31.68
N ASP A 206 -24.24 -9.86 -32.15
CA ASP A 206 -25.53 -9.15 -32.05
C ASP A 206 -25.93 -8.81 -30.61
N SER A 207 -25.43 -9.57 -29.63
CA SER A 207 -25.75 -9.41 -28.21
C SER A 207 -24.56 -9.01 -27.33
N LYS A 208 -23.33 -9.04 -27.86
CA LYS A 208 -22.13 -8.89 -27.04
C LYS A 208 -21.03 -8.13 -27.77
N LEU A 209 -20.60 -7.03 -27.16
CA LEU A 209 -19.40 -6.29 -27.54
C LEU A 209 -18.35 -6.46 -26.43
N LEU A 210 -17.14 -6.88 -26.80
CA LEU A 210 -16.00 -6.97 -25.90
C LEU A 210 -14.92 -5.99 -26.37
N CYS A 211 -14.66 -4.99 -25.53
CA CYS A 211 -13.59 -4.02 -25.76
C CYS A 211 -12.35 -4.37 -24.97
N SER A 212 -11.22 -4.53 -25.65
CA SER A 212 -9.92 -4.82 -25.03
C SER A 212 -8.97 -3.65 -25.20
N LYS A 213 -8.12 -3.43 -24.19
CA LYS A 213 -7.16 -2.33 -24.20
C LYS A 213 -6.11 -2.53 -25.30
N CYS A 214 -5.76 -1.44 -25.97
CA CYS A 214 -4.64 -1.38 -26.91
C CYS A 214 -3.31 -1.67 -26.21
N HIS A 215 -2.31 -2.06 -26.99
CA HIS A 215 -0.95 -2.18 -26.50
C HIS A 215 -0.44 -0.81 -25.99
N MET A 216 0.40 -0.80 -24.94
CA MET A 216 0.89 0.44 -24.33
C MET A 216 1.74 1.32 -25.26
N ALA A 217 2.27 0.71 -26.32
CA ALA A 217 3.00 1.37 -27.40
C ALA A 217 2.11 2.22 -28.33
N CYS A 218 0.79 2.01 -28.31
CA CYS A 218 -0.12 2.76 -29.17
C CYS A 218 -0.39 4.14 -28.57
N ASP A 219 -0.43 5.17 -29.41
CA ASP A 219 -0.81 6.52 -29.01
C ASP A 219 -2.34 6.71 -28.91
N ASP A 220 -2.77 7.95 -28.70
CA ASP A 220 -4.18 8.33 -28.57
C ASP A 220 -4.99 8.14 -29.86
N SER A 221 -4.34 7.84 -30.99
CA SER A 221 -5.05 7.45 -32.22
C SER A 221 -5.71 6.09 -32.09
N GLY A 222 -5.24 5.24 -31.16
CA GLY A 222 -5.80 3.93 -30.84
C GLY A 222 -5.16 2.78 -31.61
N CYS A 223 -5.87 1.65 -31.66
CA CYS A 223 -5.40 0.43 -32.31
C CYS A 223 -6.55 -0.31 -32.99
N LYS A 224 -6.19 -1.16 -33.97
CA LYS A 224 -7.15 -1.99 -34.70
C LYS A 224 -7.30 -3.41 -34.15
N GLY A 225 -6.45 -3.79 -33.18
CA GLY A 225 -6.32 -5.17 -32.74
C GLY A 225 -5.29 -5.32 -31.62
N PRO A 226 -5.01 -6.56 -31.19
CA PRO A 226 -4.06 -6.85 -30.13
C PRO A 226 -2.61 -6.55 -30.54
N GLY A 227 -1.77 -6.23 -29.55
CA GLY A 227 -0.32 -6.11 -29.73
C GLY A 227 0.15 -4.81 -30.40
N SER A 228 1.47 -4.59 -30.41
CA SER A 228 2.08 -3.36 -30.89
C SER A 228 2.05 -3.17 -32.42
N LYS A 229 1.80 -4.26 -33.17
CA LYS A 229 1.67 -4.23 -34.64
C LYS A 229 0.39 -3.57 -35.12
N ASN A 230 -0.65 -3.57 -34.30
CA ASN A 230 -1.96 -3.04 -34.65
C ASN A 230 -2.19 -1.59 -34.19
N CYS A 231 -1.14 -0.92 -33.70
CA CYS A 231 -1.20 0.49 -33.34
C CYS A 231 -1.36 1.37 -34.58
N MET A 232 -2.35 2.27 -34.55
CA MET A 232 -2.54 3.25 -35.62
C MET A 232 -1.45 4.32 -35.61
N GLY A 233 -0.96 4.68 -34.42
CA GLY A 233 0.21 5.53 -34.19
C GLY A 233 1.04 5.02 -33.01
N CYS A 234 2.33 5.35 -32.99
CA CYS A 234 3.22 4.97 -31.91
C CYS A 234 3.30 6.10 -30.89
N LYS A 235 3.17 5.75 -29.62
CA LYS A 235 3.30 6.67 -28.50
C LYS A 235 4.74 7.19 -28.42
N ALA A 236 4.94 8.35 -27.80
CA ALA A 236 6.29 8.84 -27.49
C ALA A 236 7.08 7.78 -26.69
N GLY A 237 8.37 7.62 -27.01
CA GLY A 237 9.21 6.52 -26.54
C GLY A 237 9.17 5.27 -27.42
N TRP A 238 8.28 5.23 -28.42
CA TRP A 238 8.16 4.12 -29.37
C TRP A 238 8.36 4.60 -30.81
N ILE A 239 8.92 3.75 -31.66
CA ILE A 239 9.13 4.01 -33.08
C ILE A 239 8.49 2.92 -33.93
N ARG A 240 8.03 3.27 -35.14
CA ARG A 240 7.50 2.27 -36.06
C ARG A 240 8.65 1.48 -36.67
N ASP A 241 8.65 0.18 -36.42
CA ASP A 241 9.61 -0.78 -36.97
C ASP A 241 9.27 -1.15 -38.43
N ASN A 242 10.18 -1.82 -39.12
CA ASN A 242 10.03 -2.28 -40.50
C ASN A 242 8.82 -3.21 -40.70
N ASP A 243 8.47 -3.97 -39.66
CA ASP A 243 7.28 -4.84 -39.60
C ASP A 243 5.96 -4.07 -39.45
N GLY A 244 6.01 -2.74 -39.37
CA GLY A 244 4.86 -1.87 -39.21
C GLY A 244 4.33 -1.76 -37.77
N GLY A 245 4.94 -2.45 -36.80
CA GLY A 245 4.59 -2.32 -35.39
C GLY A 245 5.39 -1.28 -34.64
N CYS A 246 4.91 -0.89 -33.45
CA CYS A 246 5.64 0.01 -32.57
C CYS A 246 6.65 -0.77 -31.72
N SER A 247 7.93 -0.50 -31.92
CA SER A 247 9.03 -1.01 -31.10
C SER A 247 9.51 0.07 -30.13
N ASP A 248 9.97 -0.37 -28.97
CA ASP A 248 10.51 0.52 -27.95
C ASP A 248 11.80 1.18 -28.44
N ILE A 249 11.98 2.47 -28.13
CA ILE A 249 13.20 3.18 -28.47
C ILE A 249 14.19 2.97 -27.33
N ASP A 250 15.27 2.23 -27.59
CA ASP A 250 16.36 2.15 -26.64
C ASP A 250 17.12 3.49 -26.56
N GLU A 251 16.77 4.30 -25.58
CA GLU A 251 17.39 5.60 -25.37
C GLU A 251 18.81 5.49 -24.83
N CYS A 252 19.16 4.37 -24.18
CA CYS A 252 20.48 4.13 -23.64
C CYS A 252 21.52 3.82 -24.74
N LEU A 253 21.08 3.29 -25.89
CA LEU A 253 21.93 3.04 -27.05
C LEU A 253 22.06 4.23 -28.02
N ARG A 254 21.48 5.39 -27.69
CA ARG A 254 21.59 6.59 -28.53
C ARG A 254 22.99 7.20 -28.47
N LYS A 255 23.40 7.85 -29.57
CA LYS A 255 24.71 8.54 -29.70
C LYS A 255 24.97 9.57 -28.60
N THR A 256 23.90 10.22 -28.12
CA THR A 256 23.94 11.13 -26.99
C THR A 256 23.24 10.45 -25.81
N PRO A 257 23.98 10.09 -24.74
CA PRO A 257 23.39 9.47 -23.55
C PRO A 257 22.31 10.38 -22.95
N PRO A 258 21.15 9.83 -22.55
CA PRO A 258 20.05 10.63 -22.02
C PRO A 258 20.29 11.07 -20.56
N CYS A 259 21.13 10.34 -19.83
CA CYS A 259 21.39 10.56 -18.41
C CYS A 259 22.52 11.56 -18.16
N LYS A 260 22.51 12.17 -16.96
CA LYS A 260 23.55 13.12 -16.53
C LYS A 260 24.85 12.39 -16.20
N LYS A 261 25.92 13.15 -15.96
CA LYS A 261 27.17 12.60 -15.41
C LYS A 261 26.90 11.92 -14.05
N ASN A 262 27.61 10.83 -13.79
CA ASN A 262 27.46 9.98 -12.60
C ASN A 262 26.08 9.31 -12.45
N GLN A 263 25.42 9.05 -13.58
CA GLN A 263 24.23 8.22 -13.67
C GLN A 263 24.42 7.19 -14.77
N PHE A 264 23.81 6.03 -14.61
CA PHE A 264 23.71 5.02 -15.67
C PHE A 264 22.28 4.92 -16.17
N CYS A 265 22.14 4.55 -17.44
CA CYS A 265 20.86 4.47 -18.14
C CYS A 265 20.33 3.04 -18.10
N VAL A 266 19.06 2.89 -17.76
CA VAL A 266 18.30 1.64 -17.86
C VAL A 266 17.13 1.88 -18.82
N ASN A 267 17.09 1.10 -19.90
CA ASN A 267 16.00 1.19 -20.86
C ASN A 267 14.76 0.46 -20.33
N ASN A 268 13.62 1.12 -20.35
CA ASN A 268 12.33 0.57 -19.91
C ASN A 268 11.34 0.60 -21.07
N GLU A 269 10.29 -0.22 -21.04
CA GLU A 269 9.29 -0.17 -22.11
C GLU A 269 8.57 1.21 -22.16
N GLY A 270 8.83 1.96 -23.22
CA GLY A 270 8.31 3.29 -23.52
C GLY A 270 9.05 4.45 -22.86
N SER A 271 10.18 4.21 -22.17
CA SER A 271 10.96 5.26 -21.51
C SER A 271 12.34 4.77 -21.04
N HIS A 272 13.06 5.58 -20.29
CA HIS A 272 14.31 5.20 -19.63
C HIS A 272 14.32 5.69 -18.19
N SER A 273 15.12 5.04 -17.36
CA SER A 273 15.45 5.49 -16.02
C SER A 273 16.94 5.81 -15.93
N CYS A 274 17.25 6.92 -15.28
CA CYS A 274 18.62 7.29 -14.95
C CYS A 274 18.81 7.02 -13.46
N LEU A 275 19.63 6.02 -13.15
CA LEU A 275 19.96 5.64 -11.78
C LEU A 275 21.32 6.21 -11.42
N GLU A 276 21.48 6.60 -10.15
CA GLU A 276 22.75 7.13 -9.66
C GLU A 276 23.79 6.02 -9.56
N CYS A 277 25.04 6.37 -9.84
CA CYS A 277 26.16 5.46 -9.59
C CYS A 277 26.36 5.25 -8.09
N ASP A 278 27.04 4.15 -7.72
CA ASP A 278 27.52 3.97 -6.35
C ASP A 278 28.36 5.17 -5.92
N ARG A 279 28.27 5.54 -4.63
CA ARG A 279 29.04 6.62 -4.01
C ARG A 279 30.55 6.47 -4.18
N SER A 280 31.05 5.25 -4.39
CA SER A 280 32.45 4.97 -4.64
C SER A 280 32.89 5.26 -6.07
N CYS A 281 31.98 5.61 -6.99
CA CYS A 281 32.28 5.83 -8.41
C CYS A 281 32.29 7.32 -8.81
N ASP A 282 33.22 7.67 -9.70
CA ASP A 282 33.26 8.88 -10.54
C ASP A 282 32.89 8.48 -11.98
N GLY A 283 31.61 8.15 -12.18
CA GLY A 283 31.04 7.55 -13.39
C GLY A 283 30.94 6.02 -13.32
N CYS A 284 29.87 5.47 -13.87
CA CYS A 284 29.58 4.03 -13.87
C CYS A 284 28.82 3.60 -15.14
N THR A 285 28.81 2.30 -15.43
CA THR A 285 28.02 1.68 -16.50
C THR A 285 26.85 0.84 -16.01
N GLY A 286 26.73 0.66 -14.70
CA GLY A 286 25.67 -0.11 -14.06
C GLY A 286 25.66 0.12 -12.55
N ASP A 287 24.83 -0.66 -11.86
CA ASP A 287 24.71 -0.59 -10.41
C ASP A 287 25.88 -1.30 -9.73
N GLY A 288 26.33 -0.76 -8.59
CA GLY A 288 27.37 -1.35 -7.76
C GLY A 288 28.79 -0.77 -7.92
N PRO A 289 29.65 -1.01 -6.91
CA PRO A 289 31.02 -0.48 -6.86
C PRO A 289 32.01 -1.19 -7.80
N ASP A 290 31.59 -2.25 -8.50
CA ASP A 290 32.37 -3.05 -9.46
C ASP A 290 32.20 -2.55 -10.91
N LEU A 291 31.14 -1.79 -11.17
CA LEU A 291 30.81 -1.22 -12.47
C LEU A 291 31.19 0.28 -12.58
N CYS A 292 32.14 0.72 -11.76
CA CYS A 292 32.71 2.06 -11.84
C CYS A 292 33.64 2.20 -13.06
N LEU A 293 33.48 3.27 -13.82
CA LEU A 293 34.47 3.70 -14.83
C LEU A 293 35.76 4.19 -14.16
N LYS A 294 35.60 4.84 -13.01
CA LYS A 294 36.68 5.36 -12.17
C LYS A 294 36.21 5.44 -10.72
N CYS A 295 37.09 5.20 -9.76
CA CYS A 295 36.76 5.41 -8.35
C CYS A 295 36.69 6.91 -8.00
N ALA A 296 35.73 7.26 -7.16
CA ALA A 296 35.57 8.59 -6.57
C ALA A 296 36.71 8.93 -5.61
N ASP A 297 36.85 10.21 -5.29
CA ASP A 297 37.88 10.68 -4.36
C ASP A 297 37.75 9.99 -2.99
N GLY A 298 38.83 9.39 -2.51
CA GLY A 298 38.87 8.64 -1.25
C GLY A 298 38.63 7.13 -1.38
N TYR A 299 38.29 6.66 -2.57
CA TYR A 299 38.12 5.23 -2.88
C TYR A 299 39.27 4.75 -3.78
N ASP A 300 39.75 3.53 -3.52
CA ASP A 300 40.77 2.88 -4.35
C ASP A 300 40.23 1.60 -4.98
N LEU A 301 40.68 1.30 -6.20
CA LEU A 301 40.33 0.07 -6.90
C LEU A 301 41.11 -1.10 -6.31
N LYS A 302 40.40 -2.04 -5.68
CA LYS A 302 40.92 -3.31 -5.19
C LYS A 302 40.07 -4.46 -5.69
N ASP A 303 40.71 -5.46 -6.30
CA ASP A 303 40.04 -6.66 -6.80
C ASP A 303 38.86 -6.38 -7.76
N GLY A 304 38.95 -5.28 -8.52
CA GLY A 304 37.89 -4.84 -9.43
C GLY A 304 36.76 -4.04 -8.76
N LEU A 305 36.89 -3.73 -7.47
CA LEU A 305 35.90 -3.02 -6.66
C LEU A 305 36.46 -1.70 -6.13
N CYS A 306 35.72 -0.60 -6.23
CA CYS A 306 36.10 0.64 -5.56
C CYS A 306 35.75 0.58 -4.07
N THR A 307 36.76 0.58 -3.20
CA THR A 307 36.57 0.45 -1.74
C THR A 307 37.24 1.58 -0.97
N ASP A 308 36.68 1.93 0.19
CA ASP A 308 37.26 2.94 1.08
C ASP A 308 38.44 2.34 1.85
N MET A 309 39.64 2.80 1.48
CA MET A 309 40.92 2.34 2.03
C MET A 309 41.37 3.11 3.27
N THR A 310 40.63 4.14 3.70
CA THR A 310 41.05 4.98 4.83
C THR A 310 41.16 4.18 6.12
N ASN A 311 40.23 3.26 6.36
CA ASN A 311 40.25 2.39 7.55
C ASN A 311 41.42 1.41 7.52
N GLU A 312 41.69 0.76 6.39
CA GLU A 312 42.81 -0.18 6.26
C GLU A 312 44.17 0.53 6.37
N ARG A 313 44.31 1.74 5.81
CA ARG A 313 45.52 2.54 6.00
C ARG A 313 45.71 2.96 7.46
N ARG A 314 44.64 3.36 8.15
CA ARG A 314 44.69 3.71 9.58
C ARG A 314 45.11 2.52 10.43
N THR A 315 44.52 1.34 10.22
CA THR A 315 44.88 0.13 10.97
C THR A 315 46.31 -0.31 10.65
N THR A 316 46.73 -0.24 9.39
CA THR A 316 48.12 -0.54 8.98
C THR A 316 49.12 0.40 9.62
N TYR A 317 48.85 1.72 9.62
CA TYR A 317 49.69 2.71 10.27
C TYR A 317 49.76 2.50 11.78
N ALA A 318 48.62 2.25 12.44
CA ALA A 318 48.58 1.94 13.87
C ALA A 318 49.40 0.69 14.20
N ASN A 319 49.29 -0.37 13.40
CA ASN A 319 50.10 -1.59 13.55
C ASN A 319 51.59 -1.32 13.35
N TYR A 320 51.95 -0.51 12.36
CA TYR A 320 53.35 -0.15 12.09
C TYR A 320 53.97 0.64 13.25
N VAL A 321 53.28 1.68 13.74
CA VAL A 321 53.72 2.45 14.92
C VAL A 321 53.84 1.53 16.14
N ARG A 322 52.87 0.64 16.35
CA ARG A 322 52.88 -0.34 17.46
C ARG A 322 54.12 -1.23 17.40
N TYR A 323 54.44 -1.83 16.26
CA TYR A 323 55.64 -2.68 16.14
C TYR A 323 56.95 -1.90 16.28
N ILE A 324 57.01 -0.65 15.81
CA ILE A 324 58.16 0.23 16.07
C ILE A 324 58.33 0.49 17.57
N THR A 325 57.25 0.76 18.31
CA THR A 325 57.36 0.97 19.76
C THR A 325 57.86 -0.26 20.49
N TYR A 326 57.40 -1.46 20.10
CA TYR A 326 57.91 -2.72 20.65
C TYR A 326 59.40 -2.93 20.37
N GLY A 327 59.84 -2.67 19.14
CA GLY A 327 61.26 -2.71 18.77
C GLY A 327 62.10 -1.68 19.52
N GLY A 328 61.58 -0.46 19.71
CA GLY A 328 62.25 0.58 20.49
C GLY A 328 62.42 0.19 21.97
N LEU A 329 61.39 -0.40 22.59
CA LEU A 329 61.45 -0.86 23.98
C LEU A 329 62.50 -1.95 24.17
N THR A 330 62.56 -2.94 23.27
CA THR A 330 63.56 -4.02 23.37
C THR A 330 64.98 -3.49 23.15
N ILE A 331 65.20 -2.64 22.14
CA ILE A 331 66.51 -2.03 21.88
C ILE A 331 66.95 -1.16 23.07
N ALA A 332 66.03 -0.36 23.65
CA ALA A 332 66.34 0.48 24.82
C ALA A 332 66.79 -0.36 26.03
N THR A 333 66.14 -1.51 26.30
CA THR A 333 66.57 -2.40 27.38
C THR A 333 67.99 -2.94 27.16
N CYS A 334 68.35 -3.25 25.91
CA CYS A 334 69.69 -3.73 25.56
C CYS A 334 70.75 -2.63 25.68
N ILE A 335 70.42 -1.37 25.40
CA ILE A 335 71.37 -0.25 25.47
C ILE A 335 71.58 0.23 26.91
N ILE A 336 70.52 0.32 27.72
CA ILE A 336 70.59 0.89 29.08
C ILE A 336 71.33 -0.05 30.04
N PHE A 337 71.18 -1.37 29.89
CA PHE A 337 71.69 -2.36 30.86
C PHE A 337 72.90 -3.14 30.35
N GLN A 338 73.75 -2.52 29.51
CA GLN A 338 74.95 -3.15 28.93
C GLN A 338 75.94 -3.67 29.97
N ASN A 339 76.03 -3.04 31.15
CA ASN A 339 76.99 -3.40 32.20
C ASN A 339 76.51 -4.51 33.14
N SER A 340 75.25 -4.95 33.06
CA SER A 340 74.68 -5.91 34.00
C SER A 340 73.75 -6.91 33.29
N PRO A 341 74.27 -8.05 32.79
CA PRO A 341 73.50 -8.97 31.95
C PRO A 341 72.32 -9.61 32.70
N SER A 342 72.46 -9.85 34.01
CA SER A 342 71.40 -10.43 34.84
C SER A 342 70.19 -9.52 34.98
N ILE A 343 70.41 -8.20 35.10
CA ILE A 343 69.35 -7.20 35.21
C ILE A 343 68.67 -7.01 33.85
N ALA A 344 69.45 -6.97 32.75
CA ALA A 344 68.92 -6.90 31.40
C ALA A 344 67.99 -8.07 31.07
N ALA A 345 68.33 -9.30 31.51
CA ALA A 345 67.50 -10.49 31.28
C ALA A 345 66.15 -10.44 32.00
N ILE A 346 66.12 -9.98 33.27
CA ILE A 346 64.88 -9.87 34.04
C ILE A 346 63.95 -8.80 33.44
N ILE A 347 64.51 -7.64 33.09
CA ILE A 347 63.73 -6.54 32.49
C ILE A 347 63.26 -6.93 31.08
N GLY A 348 64.11 -7.59 30.28
CA GLY A 348 63.74 -8.10 28.97
C GLY A 348 62.57 -9.09 29.03
N LEU A 349 62.55 -10.00 30.01
CA LEU A 349 61.42 -10.91 30.25
C LEU A 349 60.14 -10.14 30.63
N ALA A 350 60.24 -9.10 31.47
CA ALA A 350 59.09 -8.28 31.83
C ALA A 350 58.53 -7.51 30.60
N VAL A 351 59.39 -6.97 29.74
CA VAL A 351 59.00 -6.30 28.48
C VAL A 351 58.36 -7.30 27.52
N ALA A 352 58.91 -8.51 27.39
CA ALA A 352 58.33 -9.56 26.55
C ALA A 352 56.93 -9.94 27.05
N ALA A 353 56.75 -10.14 28.36
CA ALA A 353 55.45 -10.43 28.96
C ALA A 353 54.44 -9.29 28.73
N TYR A 354 54.88 -8.03 28.85
CA TYR A 354 54.06 -6.86 28.55
C TYR A 354 53.58 -6.82 27.10
N ILE A 355 54.48 -7.07 26.13
CA ILE A 355 54.13 -7.11 24.70
C ILE A 355 53.14 -8.24 24.43
N SER A 356 53.40 -9.45 24.95
CA SER A 356 52.51 -10.60 24.78
C SER A 356 51.11 -10.34 25.36
N PHE A 357 51.02 -9.74 26.55
CA PHE A 357 49.74 -9.39 27.15
C PHE A 357 49.00 -8.30 26.37
N SER A 358 49.72 -7.30 25.87
CA SER A 358 49.14 -6.21 25.07
C SER A 358 48.56 -6.72 23.74
N GLU A 359 49.28 -7.59 23.02
CA GLU A 359 48.77 -8.21 21.79
C GLU A 359 47.57 -9.12 22.05
N TYR A 360 47.61 -9.89 23.15
CA TYR A 360 46.49 -10.73 23.55
C TYR A 360 45.22 -9.90 23.81
N TRP A 361 45.36 -8.79 24.55
CA TRP A 361 44.24 -7.90 24.83
C TRP A 361 43.72 -7.21 23.57
N LEU A 362 44.60 -6.68 22.72
CA LEU A 362 44.22 -6.00 21.49
C LEU A 362 43.51 -6.94 20.50
N ARG A 363 43.94 -8.20 20.40
CA ARG A 363 43.24 -9.22 19.61
C ARG A 363 41.85 -9.54 20.16
N LYS A 364 41.70 -9.57 21.49
CA LYS A 364 40.40 -9.84 22.14
C LYS A 364 39.42 -8.69 21.99
N THR A 365 39.90 -7.44 21.90
CA THR A 365 39.08 -6.25 21.75
C THR A 365 38.86 -5.82 20.30
N ALA A 366 39.55 -6.43 19.33
CA ALA A 366 39.28 -6.18 17.92
C ALA A 366 37.89 -6.73 17.57
N PRO A 367 36.97 -5.91 17.05
CA PRO A 367 35.67 -6.41 16.61
C PRO A 367 35.88 -7.46 15.52
N ASN A 368 35.24 -8.63 15.64
CA ASN A 368 35.18 -9.62 14.56
C ASN A 368 34.57 -8.93 13.33
N SER A 369 35.30 -8.89 12.23
CA SER A 369 34.83 -8.34 10.95
C SER A 369 33.86 -9.26 10.19
N ASP A 370 33.13 -10.12 10.89
CA ASP A 370 32.23 -11.14 10.30
C ASP A 370 30.73 -10.91 10.60
N GLU A 371 30.32 -9.70 11.00
CA GLU A 371 28.92 -9.27 10.95
C GLU A 371 28.72 -8.21 9.87
N ILE A 372 28.77 -8.66 8.61
CA ILE A 372 28.03 -8.01 7.53
C ILE A 372 26.57 -8.42 7.71
N VAL A 373 25.80 -7.61 8.42
CA VAL A 373 24.34 -7.61 8.30
C VAL A 373 24.03 -6.92 6.97
N PRO A 374 23.42 -7.59 5.98
CA PRO A 374 22.84 -6.88 4.85
C PRO A 374 21.57 -6.19 5.35
N ASP A 375 21.64 -4.87 5.54
CA ASP A 375 20.44 -4.03 5.47
C ASP A 375 20.04 -3.95 3.99
N PHE A 376 19.07 -4.78 3.60
CA PHE A 376 18.04 -4.49 2.59
C PHE A 376 16.81 -5.38 2.82
#